data_AF-A0A177KXS9-F1
#
_entry.id   AF-A0A177KXS9-F1
#
_cell.length_a   1.000
_cell.length_b   1.000
_cell.length_c   1.000
_cell.angle_alpha   90.00
_cell.angle_beta   90.00
_cell.angle_gamma   90.00
#
_symmetry.space_group_name_H-M   'P 1'
#
loop_
_entity.id
_entity.type
_entity.pdbx_description
1 polymer ?
#
loop_
_entity_poly.entity_id
_entity_poly.type
_entity_poly.pdbx_seq_one_letter_code
_entity_poly.pdbx_strand_id
1 'polypeptide(L)'
;MRGEKNELKMNVEKFFLLLQNYPDDFDSTSVFVRFLRSFLRVNARGKMLPTIEIMTLIKEQKPNVFRSMSKLSEEDNMLAFLTSLSMDFQQAESRLQSIYEGKRVGQ
;
A
#
# COMPACT_ATOMS: atom_id res chain seq x y z
N MET A 1 -11.90 -14.46 -18.04
CA MET A 1 -11.84 -13.30 -17.13
C MET A 1 -11.35 -13.71 -15.72
N ARG A 2 -10.09 -14.16 -15.57
CA ARG A 2 -9.56 -14.73 -14.32
C ARG A 2 -8.26 -14.05 -13.81
N GLY A 3 -7.63 -13.18 -14.61
CA GLY A 3 -6.31 -12.61 -14.32
C GLY A 3 -6.28 -11.41 -13.36
N GLU A 4 -7.27 -10.51 -13.41
CA GLU A 4 -7.21 -9.19 -12.75
C GLU A 4 -7.46 -9.25 -11.23
N LYS A 5 -8.44 -10.05 -10.80
CA LYS A 5 -8.69 -10.32 -9.38
C LYS A 5 -7.46 -10.97 -8.73
N ASN A 6 -6.69 -11.70 -9.54
CA ASN A 6 -5.44 -12.30 -9.11
C ASN A 6 -4.35 -11.23 -8.96
N GLU A 7 -4.22 -10.30 -9.91
CA GLU A 7 -3.16 -9.29 -9.86
C GLU A 7 -3.27 -8.33 -8.67
N LEU A 8 -4.47 -7.80 -8.38
CA LEU A 8 -4.65 -6.94 -7.21
C LEU A 8 -4.39 -7.71 -5.91
N LYS A 9 -4.93 -8.93 -5.78
CA LYS A 9 -4.69 -9.79 -4.62
C LYS A 9 -3.21 -10.09 -4.44
N MET A 10 -2.49 -10.43 -5.50
CA MET A 10 -1.04 -10.70 -5.47
C MET A 10 -0.25 -9.47 -5.04
N ASN A 11 -0.67 -8.26 -5.43
CA ASN A 11 0.00 -7.04 -4.97
C ASN A 11 -0.27 -6.74 -3.49
N VAL A 12 -1.47 -7.00 -2.99
CA VAL A 12 -1.80 -6.90 -1.56
C VAL A 12 -1.04 -7.96 -0.75
N GLU A 13 -0.92 -9.18 -1.25
CA GLU A 13 -0.11 -10.22 -0.64
C GLU A 13 1.38 -9.82 -0.59
N LYS A 14 1.94 -9.31 -1.69
CA LYS A 14 3.31 -8.76 -1.71
C LYS A 14 3.48 -7.63 -0.70
N PHE A 15 2.48 -6.78 -0.53
CA PHE A 15 2.51 -5.72 0.47
C PHE A 15 2.59 -6.28 1.90
N PHE A 16 1.75 -7.27 2.25
CA PHE A 16 1.83 -7.91 3.57
C PHE A 16 3.19 -8.58 3.82
N LEU A 17 3.75 -9.24 2.80
CA LEU A 17 5.10 -9.81 2.88
C LEU A 17 6.17 -8.71 3.07
N LEU A 18 6.02 -7.54 2.45
CA LEU A 18 6.93 -6.41 2.67
C LEU A 18 6.86 -5.89 4.10
N LEU A 19 5.66 -5.72 4.65
CA LEU A 19 5.46 -5.30 6.05
C LEU A 19 6.10 -6.29 7.03
N GLN A 20 6.01 -7.59 6.75
CA GLN A 20 6.55 -8.63 7.63
C GLN A 20 8.08 -8.76 7.52
N ASN A 21 8.64 -8.67 6.32
CA ASN A 21 10.04 -9.01 6.07
C ASN A 21 11.01 -7.83 6.20
N TYR A 22 10.54 -6.60 6.08
CA TYR A 22 11.40 -5.41 6.18
C TYR A 22 11.17 -4.68 7.51
N PRO A 23 12.23 -4.34 8.26
CA PRO A 23 12.14 -3.59 9.50
C PRO A 23 11.61 -2.16 9.29
N ASP A 24 11.22 -1.50 10.38
CA ASP A 24 10.87 -0.07 10.36
C ASP A 24 12.13 0.81 10.52
N ASP A 25 12.93 0.88 9.46
CA ASP A 25 14.12 1.72 9.41
C ASP A 25 14.22 2.53 8.11
N PHE A 26 15.13 3.50 8.13
CA PHE A 26 15.34 4.41 7.01
C PHE A 26 15.81 3.69 5.75
N ASP A 27 16.63 2.63 5.88
CA ASP A 27 17.19 1.87 4.76
C ASP A 27 16.11 1.11 3.98
N SER A 28 15.08 0.64 4.69
CA SER A 28 13.93 -0.05 4.10
C SER A 28 13.06 0.87 3.21
N THR A 29 13.15 2.20 3.35
CA THR A 29 12.34 3.18 2.61
C THR A 29 12.37 2.95 1.10
N SER A 30 13.54 2.69 0.54
CA SER A 30 13.72 2.50 -0.90
C SER A 30 12.90 1.31 -1.44
N VAL A 31 12.76 0.25 -0.63
CA VAL A 31 12.00 -0.95 -0.96
C VAL A 31 10.50 -0.64 -1.04
N PHE A 32 9.98 0.07 -0.04
CA PHE A 32 8.58 0.49 -0.01
C PHE A 32 8.24 1.44 -1.17
N VAL A 33 9.10 2.43 -1.45
CA VAL A 33 8.92 3.35 -2.58
C VAL A 33 8.91 2.58 -3.91
N ARG A 34 9.82 1.61 -4.08
CA ARG A 34 9.86 0.78 -5.30
C ARG A 34 8.58 -0.03 -5.47
N PHE A 35 8.06 -0.60 -4.38
CA PHE A 35 6.78 -1.28 -4.37
C PHE A 35 5.64 -0.34 -4.77
N LEU A 36 5.52 0.84 -4.16
CA LEU A 36 4.46 1.82 -4.44
C LEU A 36 4.46 2.24 -5.92
N ARG A 37 5.63 2.53 -6.50
CA ARG A 37 5.76 2.84 -7.93
C ARG A 37 5.31 1.69 -8.82
N SER A 38 5.61 0.45 -8.44
CA SER A 38 5.15 -0.72 -9.19
C SER A 38 3.64 -0.92 -9.04
N PHE A 39 3.12 -0.73 -7.84
CA PHE A 39 1.72 -0.92 -7.49
C PHE A 39 0.80 0.05 -8.23
N LEU A 40 1.19 1.31 -8.32
CA LEU A 40 0.43 2.34 -9.04
C LEU A 40 0.33 2.11 -10.55
N ARG A 41 1.22 1.28 -11.13
CA ARG A 41 1.17 0.92 -12.55
C ARG A 41 0.24 -0.26 -12.86
N VAL A 42 -0.29 -0.92 -11.83
CA VAL A 42 -1.22 -2.05 -12.02
C VAL A 42 -2.48 -1.54 -12.72
N ASN A 43 -2.84 -2.17 -13.84
CA ASN A 43 -4.04 -1.81 -14.59
C ASN A 43 -5.29 -2.33 -13.88
N ALA A 44 -5.90 -1.49 -13.05
CA ALA A 44 -7.10 -1.86 -12.30
C ALA A 44 -8.41 -1.77 -13.12
N ARG A 45 -8.35 -1.47 -14.44
CA ARG A 45 -9.50 -1.38 -15.38
C ARG A 45 -10.77 -0.74 -14.78
N GLY A 46 -10.60 0.41 -14.11
CA GLY A 46 -11.69 1.19 -13.52
C GLY A 46 -11.97 0.92 -12.04
N LYS A 47 -11.24 0.00 -11.38
CA LYS A 47 -11.28 -0.13 -9.92
C LYS A 47 -10.24 0.78 -9.26
N MET A 48 -10.61 1.37 -8.14
CA MET A 48 -9.69 2.15 -7.32
C MET A 48 -8.69 1.21 -6.65
N LEU A 49 -7.39 1.53 -6.73
CA LEU A 49 -6.37 0.83 -5.98
C LEU A 49 -6.51 1.20 -4.49
N PRO A 50 -6.32 0.25 -3.55
CA PRO A 50 -6.36 0.50 -2.11
C PRO A 50 -5.10 1.25 -1.62
N THR A 51 -4.76 2.38 -2.24
CA THR A 51 -3.57 3.17 -1.91
C THR A 51 -3.70 3.84 -0.55
N ILE A 52 -4.90 4.31 -0.19
CA ILE A 52 -5.15 4.92 1.12
C ILE A 52 -4.94 3.89 2.23
N GLU A 53 -5.44 2.66 2.04
CA GLU A 53 -5.28 1.59 2.99
C GLU A 53 -3.81 1.17 3.15
N ILE A 54 -3.07 1.03 2.04
CA ILE A 54 -1.63 0.72 2.06
C ILE A 54 -0.85 1.80 2.82
N MET A 55 -1.09 3.08 2.50
CA MET A 55 -0.37 4.19 3.13
C MET A 55 -0.70 4.30 4.61
N THR A 56 -1.95 4.02 4.99
CA THR A 56 -2.38 3.97 6.40
C THR A 56 -1.64 2.88 7.16
N LEU A 57 -1.53 1.67 6.60
CA LEU A 57 -0.80 0.58 7.26
C LEU A 57 0.70 0.86 7.37
N ILE A 58 1.31 1.47 6.34
CA ILE A 58 2.72 1.89 6.42
C ILE A 58 2.92 2.94 7.52
N LYS A 59 2.03 3.94 7.60
CA LYS A 59 2.12 5.00 8.62
C LYS A 59 2.09 4.45 10.06
N GLU A 60 1.17 3.52 10.33
CA GLU A 60 0.96 2.98 11.68
C GLU A 60 1.98 1.89 12.04
N GLN A 61 2.33 1.00 11.10
CA GLN A 61 3.19 -0.15 11.39
C GLN A 61 4.67 0.10 11.09
N LYS A 62 4.98 1.06 10.20
CA LYS A 62 6.34 1.43 9.78
C LYS A 62 6.54 2.96 9.81
N PRO A 63 6.38 3.62 10.97
CA PRO A 63 6.43 5.07 11.08
C PRO A 63 7.75 5.70 10.64
N ASN A 64 8.91 5.04 10.83
CA ASN A 64 10.19 5.56 10.33
C ASN A 64 10.27 5.52 8.81
N VAL A 65 9.82 4.43 8.19
CA VAL A 65 9.69 4.32 6.73
C VAL A 65 8.75 5.41 6.20
N PHE A 66 7.58 5.58 6.84
CA PHE A 66 6.61 6.60 6.44
C PHE A 66 7.22 8.01 6.54
N ARG A 67 7.86 8.34 7.66
CA ARG A 67 8.52 9.64 7.85
C ARG A 67 9.60 9.89 6.79
N SER A 68 10.33 8.86 6.40
CA SER A 68 11.35 8.95 5.34
C SER A 68 10.72 9.23 3.98
N MET A 69 9.62 8.54 3.65
CA MET A 69 8.84 8.84 2.44
C MET A 69 8.28 10.26 2.46
N SER A 70 7.81 10.76 3.60
CA SER A 70 7.33 12.14 3.74
C SER A 70 8.43 13.16 3.47
N LYS A 71 9.67 12.91 3.88
CA LYS A 71 10.80 13.79 3.51
C LYS A 71 11.08 13.75 2.01
N LEU A 72 11.11 12.56 1.41
CA LEU A 72 11.31 12.40 -0.04
C LEU A 72 10.18 13.03 -0.85
N SER A 73 9.01 13.24 -0.26
CA SER A 73 7.86 13.85 -0.91
C SER A 73 8.05 15.32 -1.28
N GLU A 74 9.01 16.00 -0.65
CA GLU A 74 9.37 17.38 -0.98
C GLU A 74 9.85 17.51 -2.44
N GLU A 75 10.42 16.44 -3.00
CA GLU A 75 10.95 16.39 -4.37
C GLU A 75 10.17 15.42 -5.27
N ASP A 76 9.29 14.58 -4.71
CA ASP A 76 8.52 13.57 -5.45
C ASP A 76 7.01 13.75 -5.26
N ASN A 77 6.35 14.27 -6.30
CA ASN A 77 4.90 14.52 -6.33
C ASN A 77 4.04 13.27 -6.08
N MET A 78 4.51 12.09 -6.49
CA MET A 78 3.77 10.84 -6.25
C MET A 78 3.82 10.49 -4.78
N LEU A 79 4.98 10.63 -4.13
CA LEU A 79 5.08 10.48 -2.69
C LEU A 79 4.30 11.57 -1.95
N ALA A 80 4.29 12.82 -2.43
CA ALA A 80 3.53 13.91 -1.80
C ALA A 80 2.04 13.60 -1.74
N PHE A 81 1.49 13.12 -2.86
CA PHE A 81 0.11 12.64 -2.88
C PHE A 81 -0.07 11.46 -1.92
N LEU A 82 0.74 10.41 -2.02
CA LEU A 82 0.56 9.20 -1.22
C LEU A 82 0.69 9.43 0.29
N THR A 83 1.66 10.22 0.75
CA THR A 83 1.87 10.48 2.17
C THR A 83 0.84 11.43 2.77
N SER A 84 0.05 12.12 1.95
CA SER A 84 -1.12 12.87 2.42
C SER A 84 -2.33 11.96 2.70
N LEU A 85 -2.35 10.74 2.15
CA LEU A 85 -3.44 9.80 2.33
C LEU A 85 -3.41 9.19 3.73
N SER A 86 -4.55 9.24 4.41
CA SER A 86 -4.76 8.48 5.64
C SER A 86 -6.25 8.22 5.83
N MET A 87 -6.54 7.14 6.54
CA MET A 87 -7.87 6.82 7.04
C MET A 87 -7.75 6.10 8.38
N ASP A 88 -8.86 5.65 8.92
CA ASP A 88 -8.86 4.80 10.11
C ASP A 88 -8.09 3.49 9.87
N PHE A 89 -7.20 3.15 10.80
CA PHE A 89 -6.30 1.99 10.69
C PHE A 89 -7.07 0.67 10.63
N GLN A 90 -8.07 0.50 11.49
CA GLN A 90 -8.84 -0.75 11.56
C GLN A 90 -9.66 -0.97 10.28
N GLN A 91 -10.25 0.10 9.74
CA GLN A 91 -10.91 0.04 8.44
C GLN A 91 -9.93 -0.27 7.31
N ALA A 92 -8.74 0.33 7.31
CA ALA A 92 -7.73 0.07 6.30
C ALA A 92 -7.27 -1.40 6.29
N GLU A 93 -6.99 -1.92 7.49
CA GLU A 93 -6.59 -3.31 7.69
C GLU A 93 -7.69 -4.27 7.22
N SER A 94 -8.93 -4.06 7.66
CA SER A 94 -10.08 -4.89 7.28
C SER A 94 -10.32 -4.94 5.77
N ARG A 95 -10.19 -3.80 5.08
CA ARG A 95 -10.34 -3.71 3.63
C ARG A 95 -9.25 -4.47 2.89
N LEU A 96 -7.99 -4.33 3.28
CA LEU A 96 -6.88 -5.07 2.67
C LEU A 96 -6.97 -6.57 2.94
N GLN A 97 -7.34 -6.97 4.17
CA GLN A 97 -7.59 -8.38 4.50
C GLN A 97 -8.71 -8.97 3.64
N SER A 98 -9.81 -8.24 3.43
CA SER A 98 -10.91 -8.69 2.57
C SER A 98 -10.45 -8.96 1.12
N ILE A 99 -9.57 -8.10 0.59
CA ILE A 99 -8.96 -8.29 -0.74
C ILE A 99 -8.07 -9.54 -0.76
N TYR A 100 -7.25 -9.72 0.26
CA TYR A 100 -6.33 -10.85 0.39
C TYR A 100 -7.06 -12.19 0.51
N GLU A 101 -8.08 -12.27 1.37
CA GLU A 101 -8.92 -13.45 1.56
C GLU A 101 -9.86 -13.71 0.36
N GLY A 102 -10.03 -12.72 -0.53
CA GLY A 102 -10.93 -12.81 -1.68
C GLY A 102 -12.41 -12.70 -1.30
N LYS A 103 -12.71 -12.23 -0.07
CA LYS A 103 -14.08 -11.97 0.38
C LYS A 103 -14.64 -10.79 -0.42
N ARG A 104 -15.86 -10.96 -0.96
CA ARG A 104 -16.63 -9.82 -1.44
C ARG A 104 -17.06 -9.04 -0.20
N VAL A 105 -16.49 -7.85 0.01
CA VAL A 105 -17.11 -6.87 0.90
C VAL A 105 -18.54 -6.69 0.43
N GLY A 106 -19.49 -6.90 1.35
CA GLY A 106 -20.91 -7.09 1.07
C GLY A 106 -21.52 -5.99 0.20
N GLN A 107 -22.57 -6.41 -0.52
CA GLN A 107 -23.49 -5.57 -1.28
C GLN A 107 -24.09 -4.45 -0.42
#